data_AF-A0A377TL23-F1
#
_entry.id   AF-A0A377TL23-F1
#
_cell.length_a   1.000
_cell.length_b   1.000
_cell.length_c   1.000
_cell.angle_alpha   90.00
_cell.angle_beta   90.00
_cell.angle_gamma   90.00
#
_symmetry.space_group_name_H-M   'P 1'
#
loop_
_entity.id
_entity.type
_entity.pdbx_description
1 polymer ?
#
loop_
_entity_poly.entity_id
_entity_poly.type
_entity_poly.pdbx_seq_one_letter_code
_entity_poly.pdbx_strand_id
1 'polypeptide(L)'
;MCELLGMSANVPTDICFSFTGLVQRGGGTGPHKDGWGITFYEGKGCRTFKDPQPSFQSPIAKLVQDYPIKSCSVVAHIRQANRGRVALENTHPFTRELWGRTGPMRTMGS
;
A
#
# COMPACT_ATOMS: atom_id res chain seq x y z
N MET A 1 7.26 -7.20 -12.80
CA MET A 1 8.06 -6.45 -11.80
C MET A 1 7.07 -5.66 -10.95
N CYS A 2 7.05 -5.81 -9.62
CA CYS A 2 6.11 -5.07 -8.77
C CYS A 2 6.59 -3.63 -8.54
N GLU A 3 5.70 -2.72 -8.16
CA GLU A 3 6.04 -1.32 -7.84
C GLU A 3 5.82 -1.00 -6.36
N LEU A 4 6.80 -0.37 -5.72
CA LEU A 4 6.77 0.02 -4.31
C LEU A 4 6.86 1.54 -4.16
N LEU A 5 6.00 2.10 -3.31
CA LEU A 5 6.02 3.50 -2.89
C LEU A 5 6.32 3.56 -1.39
N GLY A 6 7.40 4.21 -1.01
CA GLY A 6 7.72 4.52 0.38
C GLY A 6 7.80 6.02 0.58
N MET A 7 7.07 6.55 1.57
CA MET A 7 7.15 7.94 1.99
C MET A 7 7.57 7.99 3.47
N SER A 8 8.58 8.80 3.77
CA SER A 8 9.03 9.11 5.12
C SER A 8 9.20 10.62 5.22
N ALA A 9 8.44 11.26 6.10
CA ALA A 9 8.43 12.69 6.31
C ALA A 9 8.50 13.01 7.81
N ASN A 10 9.04 14.17 8.14
CA ASN A 10 9.11 14.68 9.52
C ASN A 10 7.81 15.35 9.99
N VAL A 11 6.90 15.66 9.06
CA VAL A 11 5.57 16.21 9.31
C VAL A 11 4.51 15.35 8.60
N PRO A 12 3.26 15.31 9.09
CA PRO A 12 2.18 14.58 8.43
C PRO A 12 1.92 15.11 7.02
N THR A 13 2.38 14.36 6.01
CA THR A 13 2.26 14.73 4.60
C THR A 13 1.10 13.99 3.95
N ASP A 14 0.44 14.66 3.02
CA ASP A 14 -0.62 14.09 2.21
C ASP A 14 -0.06 13.08 1.21
N ILE A 15 -0.52 11.83 1.30
CA ILE A 15 -0.12 10.74 0.39
C ILE A 15 -1.09 10.61 -0.79
N CYS A 16 -2.27 11.22 -0.79
CA CYS A 16 -3.30 11.02 -1.81
C CYS A 16 -2.78 11.31 -3.21
N PHE A 17 -1.96 12.36 -3.38
CA PHE A 17 -1.35 12.67 -4.67
C PHE A 17 -0.39 11.56 -5.14
N SER A 18 0.55 11.15 -4.28
CA SER A 18 1.52 10.09 -4.57
C SER A 18 0.84 8.73 -4.80
N PHE A 19 -0.20 8.43 -4.03
CA PHE A 19 -0.97 7.21 -4.13
C PHE A 19 -1.83 7.17 -5.40
N THR A 20 -2.43 8.30 -5.81
CA THR A 20 -3.20 8.38 -7.06
C THR A 20 -2.33 8.04 -8.27
N GLY A 21 -1.10 8.57 -8.32
CA GLY A 21 -0.14 8.24 -9.36
C GLY A 21 0.33 6.77 -9.33
N LEU A 22 0.31 6.13 -8.17
CA LEU A 22 0.59 4.70 -8.01
C LEU A 22 -0.61 3.87 -8.51
N VAL A 23 -1.84 4.20 -8.09
CA VAL A 23 -3.07 3.49 -8.47
C VAL A 23 -3.28 3.46 -9.99
N GLN A 24 -2.99 4.55 -10.70
CA GLN A 24 -3.09 4.56 -12.17
C GLN A 24 -2.22 3.47 -12.82
N ARG A 25 -1.06 3.14 -12.23
CA ARG A 25 -0.15 2.11 -12.73
C ARG A 25 -0.59 0.69 -12.36
N GLY A 26 -1.43 0.52 -11.34
CA GLY A 26 -2.00 -0.75 -10.90
C GLY A 26 -3.26 -1.19 -11.67
N GLY A 27 -3.20 -1.11 -12.99
CA GLY A 27 -4.23 -1.66 -13.89
C GLY A 27 -4.85 -0.67 -14.87
N GLY A 28 -4.58 0.63 -14.74
CA GLY A 28 -4.98 1.65 -15.71
C GLY A 28 -3.98 1.80 -16.86
N THR A 29 -2.69 1.98 -16.53
CA THR A 29 -1.60 2.17 -17.51
C THR A 29 -0.53 1.07 -17.49
N GLY A 30 -0.44 0.29 -16.40
CA GLY A 30 0.54 -0.79 -16.23
C GLY A 30 -0.08 -2.20 -16.20
N PRO A 31 0.74 -3.26 -16.39
CA PRO A 31 0.28 -4.66 -16.36
C PRO A 31 -0.01 -5.18 -14.94
N HIS A 32 0.16 -4.36 -13.92
CA HIS A 32 0.12 -4.75 -12.50
C HIS A 32 -1.34 -4.81 -12.01
N LYS A 33 -2.02 -5.94 -12.28
CA LYS A 33 -3.44 -6.16 -11.95
C LYS A 33 -3.66 -7.11 -10.77
N ASP A 34 -2.58 -7.57 -10.15
CA ASP A 34 -2.61 -8.72 -9.24
C ASP A 34 -2.68 -8.34 -7.75
N GLY A 35 -3.31 -7.19 -7.49
CA GLY A 35 -3.58 -6.67 -6.16
C GLY A 35 -2.65 -5.54 -5.72
N TRP A 36 -3.06 -4.85 -4.66
CA TRP A 36 -2.34 -3.72 -4.10
C TRP A 36 -2.59 -3.62 -2.59
N GLY A 37 -1.73 -2.86 -1.91
CA GLY A 37 -1.94 -2.49 -0.53
C GLY A 37 -1.20 -1.22 -0.15
N ILE A 38 -1.70 -0.56 0.87
CA ILE A 38 -1.11 0.63 1.49
C ILE A 38 -1.21 0.51 3.00
N THR A 39 -0.11 0.82 3.67
CA THR A 39 -0.03 0.94 5.12
C THR A 39 0.51 2.32 5.46
N PHE A 40 -0.19 3.03 6.33
CA PHE A 40 0.25 4.34 6.83
C PHE A 40 0.08 4.44 8.33
N TYR A 41 0.86 5.33 8.94
CA TYR A 41 0.82 5.57 10.38
C TYR A 41 -0.05 6.78 10.71
N GLU A 42 -0.95 6.64 11.68
CA GLU A 42 -1.76 7.71 12.24
C GLU A 42 -1.45 7.77 13.74
N GLY A 43 -0.56 8.69 14.11
CA GLY A 43 -0.01 8.75 15.47
C GLY A 43 0.74 7.48 15.85
N LYS A 44 0.24 6.76 16.87
CA LYS A 44 0.79 5.47 17.32
C LYS A 44 0.18 4.25 16.62
N GLY A 45 -0.92 4.43 15.89
CA GLY A 45 -1.59 3.38 15.16
C GLY A 45 -1.06 3.23 13.73
N CYS A 46 -1.17 2.05 13.15
CA CYS A 46 -1.03 1.85 11.72
C CYS A 46 -2.37 1.40 11.12
N ARG A 47 -2.73 1.94 9.96
CA ARG A 47 -3.87 1.49 9.18
C ARG A 47 -3.36 0.84 7.92
N THR A 48 -3.96 -0.29 7.53
CA THR A 48 -3.60 -1.02 6.32
C THR A 48 -4.85 -1.29 5.51
N PHE A 49 -4.81 -0.91 4.23
CA PHE A 49 -5.81 -1.24 3.24
C PHE A 49 -5.14 -2.10 2.17
N LYS A 50 -5.81 -3.17 1.75
CA LYS A 50 -5.32 -4.05 0.70
C LYS A 50 -6.49 -4.66 -0.05
N ASP A 51 -6.30 -4.89 -1.34
CA ASP A 51 -7.29 -5.51 -2.20
C ASP A 51 -6.57 -6.43 -3.20
N PRO A 52 -7.03 -7.67 -3.39
CA PRO A 52 -6.56 -8.53 -4.48
C PRO A 52 -6.95 -8.03 -5.88
N GLN A 53 -7.96 -7.17 -6.03
CA GLN A 53 -8.36 -6.62 -7.32
C GLN A 53 -7.39 -5.53 -7.80
N PRO A 54 -7.38 -5.20 -9.11
CA PRO A 54 -6.59 -4.10 -9.64
C PRO A 54 -6.92 -2.79 -8.91
N SER A 55 -5.90 -2.01 -8.55
CA SER A 55 -6.11 -0.77 -7.79
C SER A 55 -6.96 0.24 -8.55
N PHE A 56 -6.91 0.24 -9.88
CA PHE A 56 -7.74 1.13 -10.72
C PHE A 56 -9.25 0.87 -10.59
N GLN A 57 -9.67 -0.37 -10.33
CA GLN A 57 -11.09 -0.76 -10.24
C GLN A 57 -11.55 -1.00 -8.80
N SER A 58 -10.64 -0.97 -7.83
CA SER A 58 -10.95 -1.23 -6.42
C SER A 58 -11.69 -0.04 -5.78
N PRO A 59 -12.89 -0.26 -5.22
CA PRO A 59 -13.58 0.77 -4.43
C PRO A 59 -12.76 1.22 -3.22
N ILE A 60 -11.94 0.33 -2.66
CA ILE A 60 -11.05 0.63 -1.53
C ILE A 60 -9.96 1.61 -1.97
N ALA A 61 -9.43 1.47 -3.19
CA ALA A 61 -8.42 2.41 -3.70
C ALA A 61 -9.02 3.79 -3.88
N LYS A 62 -10.25 3.87 -4.38
CA LYS A 62 -10.98 5.13 -4.52
C LYS A 62 -11.27 5.78 -3.17
N LEU A 63 -11.68 4.99 -2.17
CA LEU A 63 -11.83 5.47 -0.79
C LEU A 63 -10.52 6.05 -0.24
N VAL A 64 -9.39 5.36 -0.46
CA VAL A 64 -8.07 5.82 0.00
C VAL A 64 -7.62 7.10 -0.73
N GLN A 65 -7.99 7.28 -2.00
CA GLN A 65 -7.74 8.51 -2.75
C GLN A 65 -8.57 9.69 -2.23
N ASP A 66 -9.84 9.45 -1.93
CA ASP A 66 -10.78 10.48 -1.45
C ASP A 66 -10.61 10.80 0.05
N TYR A 67 -9.98 9.89 0.81
CA TYR A 67 -9.74 10.08 2.24
C TYR A 67 -8.45 10.89 2.47
N PRO A 68 -8.49 12.04 3.17
CA PRO A 68 -7.31 12.88 3.39
C PRO A 68 -6.35 12.23 4.39
N ILE A 69 -5.49 11.33 3.90
CA ILE A 69 -4.50 10.61 4.70
C ILE A 69 -3.29 11.50 4.91
N LYS A 70 -3.06 11.92 6.16
CA LYS A 70 -1.83 12.60 6.57
C LYS A 70 -0.99 11.68 7.44
N SER A 71 0.20 11.35 6.96
CA SER A 71 1.08 10.45 7.69
C SER A 71 2.55 10.84 7.52
N CYS A 72 3.34 10.59 8.56
CA CYS A 72 4.79 10.71 8.50
C CYS A 72 5.44 9.51 7.79
N SER A 73 4.77 8.36 7.77
CA SER A 73 5.34 7.11 7.25
C SER A 73 4.29 6.32 6.50
N VAL A 74 4.52 6.11 5.21
CA VAL A 74 3.60 5.36 4.34
C VAL A 74 4.38 4.36 3.50
N VAL A 75 3.82 3.17 3.36
CA VAL A 75 4.33 2.11 2.49
C VAL A 75 3.16 1.61 1.65
N ALA A 76 3.21 1.79 0.34
CA ALA A 76 2.26 1.23 -0.60
C ALA A 76 2.97 0.32 -1.61
N HIS A 77 2.27 -0.70 -2.07
CA HIS A 77 2.79 -1.72 -2.98
C HIS A 77 1.71 -2.11 -3.97
N ILE A 78 2.07 -2.17 -5.25
CA ILE A 78 1.27 -2.77 -6.31
C ILE A 78 1.94 -4.05 -6.76
N ARG A 79 1.21 -5.15 -6.64
CA ARG A 79 1.68 -6.49 -6.98
C ARG A 79 1.45 -6.77 -8.47
N GLN A 80 2.44 -7.45 -9.05
CA GLN A 80 2.30 -8.18 -10.31
C GLN A 80 2.68 -9.64 -10.03
N ALA A 81 1.71 -10.54 -10.12
CA ALA A 81 1.90 -11.94 -9.83
C ALA A 81 2.59 -12.63 -11.00
N ASN A 82 3.86 -13.02 -10.81
CA ASN A 82 4.55 -13.88 -11.78
C ASN A 82 4.20 -15.38 -11.59
N ARG A 83 3.77 -15.81 -10.39
CA ARG A 83 3.30 -17.18 -10.05
C ARG A 83 2.39 -17.16 -8.79
N GLY A 84 1.41 -18.08 -8.73
CA GLY A 84 0.53 -18.31 -7.57
C GLY A 84 -0.85 -17.61 -7.66
N ARG A 85 -1.86 -18.14 -6.94
CA ARG A 85 -3.21 -17.55 -6.90
C ARG A 85 -3.19 -16.17 -6.24
N VAL A 86 -3.96 -15.24 -6.79
CA VAL A 86 -4.21 -13.93 -6.19
C VAL A 86 -5.17 -14.14 -5.01
N ALA A 87 -4.67 -13.91 -3.79
CA ALA A 87 -5.41 -14.07 -2.54
C ALA A 87 -4.94 -13.00 -1.55
N LEU A 88 -5.85 -12.56 -0.67
CA LEU A 88 -5.64 -11.47 0.30
C LEU A 88 -4.49 -11.76 1.30
N GLU A 89 -4.21 -13.05 1.51
CA GLU A 89 -3.08 -13.60 2.27
C GLU A 89 -1.73 -13.28 1.62
N ASN A 90 -1.69 -13.16 0.29
CA ASN A 90 -0.48 -12.90 -0.49
C ASN A 90 -0.36 -11.42 -0.91
N THR A 91 -1.25 -10.56 -0.41
CA THR A 91 -1.24 -9.13 -0.72
C THR A 91 -0.48 -8.37 0.36
N HIS A 92 0.69 -7.89 -0.02
CA HIS A 92 1.54 -7.02 0.77
C HIS A 92 0.92 -5.62 0.94
N PRO A 93 1.28 -4.86 2.00
CA PRO A 93 2.31 -5.17 3.00
C PRO A 93 1.83 -6.14 4.08
N PHE A 94 2.75 -7.00 4.55
CA PHE A 94 2.51 -7.77 5.78
C PHE A 94 2.64 -6.84 6.98
N THR A 95 1.72 -6.91 7.93
CA THR A 95 1.82 -6.19 9.19
C THR A 95 2.24 -7.15 10.30
N ARG A 96 3.16 -6.71 11.17
CA ARG A 96 3.56 -7.46 12.36
C ARG A 96 3.68 -6.50 13.53
N GLU A 97 3.25 -6.96 14.71
CA GLU A 97 3.53 -6.25 15.94
C GLU A 97 4.94 -6.59 16.43
N LEU A 98 5.75 -5.57 16.64
CA LEU A 98 7.06 -5.67 17.27
C LEU A 98 7.09 -4.68 18.43
N TRP A 99 7.30 -5.18 19.65
CA TRP A 99 7.54 -4.36 20.85
C TRP A 99 6.38 -3.40 21.16
N GLY A 100 5.13 -3.87 21.04
CA GLY A 100 3.93 -3.07 21.27
C GLY A 100 3.61 -2.05 20.15
N ARG A 101 4.31 -2.13 19.01
CA ARG A 101 4.07 -1.27 17.84
C ARG A 101 3.72 -2.13 16.64
N THR A 102 2.54 -1.91 16.07
CA THR A 102 2.13 -2.57 14.82
C THR A 102 2.69 -1.79 13.64
N GLY A 103 3.36 -2.47 12.71
CA GLY A 103 3.96 -1.84 11.55
C GLY A 103 4.09 -2.76 10.34
N PRO A 104 4.29 -2.21 9.13
CA PRO A 104 4.59 -3.02 7.97
C PRO A 104 5.94 -3.70 8.18
N MET A 105 5.98 -5.01 7.97
CA MET A 105 7.18 -5.83 8.04
C MET A 105 8.13 -5.37 6.93
N ARG A 106 9.15 -4.58 7.31
CA ARG A 106 10.32 -4.37 6.46
C ARG A 106 10.98 -5.74 6.27
N THR A 107 11.00 -6.25 5.05
CA THR A 107 11.99 -7.29 4.71
C THR A 107 13.35 -6.65 4.95
N MET A 108 14.00 -6.99 6.07
CA MET A 108 15.43 -6.73 6.20
C MET A 108 16.11 -7.53 5.10
N GLY A 109 16.53 -6.84 4.05
CA GLY A 109 17.56 -7.38 3.17
C GLY A 109 18.79 -7.60 4.03
N SER A 110 19.19 -8.86 4.12
CA SER A 110 20.53 -9.32 4.50
C SER A 110 21.60 -8.67 3.63
#